data_AF-A0A2E6HXA3-F1
#
_entry.id   AF-A0A2E6HXA3-F1
#
_cell.length_a   1.000
_cell.length_b   1.000
_cell.length_c   1.000
_cell.angle_alpha   90.00
_cell.angle_beta   90.00
_cell.angle_gamma   90.00
#
_symmetry.space_group_name_H-M   'P 1'
#
loop_
_entity.id
_entity.type
_entity.pdbx_description
1 polymer ?
#
loop_
_entity_poly.entity_id
_entity_poly.type
_entity_poly.pdbx_seq_one_letter_code
_entity_poly.pdbx_strand_id
1 'polypeptide(L)'
;MAEMTHTAPDAQAALRVFKVERYELRALRRIRVGTGHIVVFDINGDSLRIEGIGTEDAEIKDLLKLAGASYDPVTVHEPPPEGEEREYKVVRADPWGHDRIL
;
A
#
# COMPACT_ATOMS: atom_id res chain seq x y z
N MET A 1 -6.59 13.14 13.35
CA MET A 1 -6.13 12.15 12.35
C MET A 1 -6.76 10.83 12.76
N ALA A 2 -7.50 10.22 11.85
CA ALA A 2 -8.11 8.92 12.05
C ALA A 2 -7.05 7.84 11.81
N GLU A 3 -7.08 6.80 12.64
CA GLU A 3 -6.24 5.63 12.51
C GLU A 3 -7.15 4.41 12.42
N MET A 4 -7.00 3.65 11.34
CA MET A 4 -7.74 2.42 11.07
C MET A 4 -6.76 1.26 11.10
N THR A 5 -7.08 0.20 11.84
CA THR A 5 -6.23 -0.99 11.94
C THR A 5 -7.05 -2.23 11.61
N HIS A 6 -6.55 -3.05 10.68
CA HIS A 6 -7.15 -4.32 10.32
C HIS A 6 -6.13 -5.45 10.42
N THR A 7 -6.57 -6.60 10.91
CA THR A 7 -5.78 -7.84 10.89
C THR A 7 -6.35 -8.77 9.84
N ALA A 8 -5.53 -9.15 8.86
CA ALA A 8 -5.88 -10.15 7.87
C ALA A 8 -5.13 -11.46 8.14
N PRO A 9 -5.76 -12.62 7.87
CA PRO A 9 -5.11 -13.93 8.06
C PRO A 9 -3.99 -14.22 7.05
N ASP A 10 -4.02 -13.57 5.88
CA ASP A 10 -3.09 -13.78 4.78
C ASP A 10 -3.04 -12.54 3.86
N ALA A 11 -2.04 -12.51 2.97
CA ALA A 11 -1.79 -11.38 2.09
C ALA A 11 -2.93 -11.11 1.09
N GLN A 12 -3.66 -12.14 0.67
CA GLN A 12 -4.82 -11.96 -0.21
C GLN A 12 -6.00 -11.31 0.54
N ALA A 13 -6.22 -11.72 1.79
CA ALA A 13 -7.20 -11.10 2.66
C ALA A 13 -6.82 -9.64 2.97
N ALA A 14 -5.54 -9.35 3.21
CA ALA A 14 -5.04 -8.00 3.40
C ALA A 14 -5.28 -7.13 2.16
N LEU A 15 -5.01 -7.66 0.95
CA LEU A 15 -5.28 -6.98 -0.31
C LEU A 15 -6.78 -6.69 -0.50
N ARG A 16 -7.67 -7.60 -0.07
CA ARG A 16 -9.12 -7.38 -0.10
C ARG A 16 -9.54 -6.25 0.85
N VAL A 17 -9.01 -6.23 2.07
CA VAL A 17 -9.24 -5.14 3.02
C VAL A 17 -8.78 -3.82 2.40
N PHE A 18 -7.56 -3.76 1.86
CA PHE A 18 -7.05 -2.55 1.23
C PHE A 18 -7.95 -2.03 0.10
N LYS A 19 -8.48 -2.92 -0.74
CA LYS A 19 -9.39 -2.53 -1.84
C LYS A 19 -10.66 -1.84 -1.36
N VAL A 20 -11.16 -2.19 -0.17
CA VAL A 20 -12.39 -1.62 0.41
C VAL A 20 -12.06 -0.36 1.20
N GLU A 21 -11.15 -0.46 2.17
CA GLU A 21 -10.88 0.60 3.15
C GLU A 21 -10.15 1.81 2.56
N ARG A 22 -9.42 1.65 1.44
CA ARG A 22 -8.72 2.78 0.80
C ARG A 22 -9.65 3.92 0.36
N TYR A 23 -10.95 3.65 0.19
CA TYR A 23 -11.92 4.66 -0.21
C TYR A 23 -12.30 5.60 0.95
N GLU A 24 -12.04 5.19 2.19
CA GLU A 24 -12.21 6.05 3.37
C GLU A 24 -11.06 7.08 3.50
N LEU A 25 -9.90 6.79 2.90
CA LEU A 25 -8.75 7.69 2.86
C LEU A 25 -8.85 8.70 1.71
N ARG A 26 -8.45 9.95 1.97
CA ARG A 26 -8.51 11.02 0.96
C ARG A 26 -7.14 11.28 0.36
N ALA A 27 -6.97 10.94 -0.92
CA ALA A 27 -5.75 11.18 -1.69
C ALA A 27 -4.51 10.58 -1.02
N LEU A 28 -4.28 9.29 -1.28
CA LEU A 28 -3.12 8.56 -0.75
C LEU A 28 -1.82 9.30 -1.06
N ARG A 29 -0.94 9.40 -0.06
CA ARG A 29 0.31 10.16 -0.12
C ARG A 29 1.53 9.26 -0.09
N ARG A 30 1.53 8.26 0.79
CA ARG A 30 2.66 7.33 0.97
C ARG A 30 2.20 6.03 1.60
N ILE A 31 3.00 5.00 1.43
CA ILE A 31 2.80 3.68 2.00
C ILE A 31 4.09 3.26 2.66
N ARG A 32 4.00 2.69 3.86
CA ARG A 32 5.11 2.06 4.55
C ARG A 32 4.87 0.56 4.59
N VAL A 33 5.89 -0.21 4.28
CA VAL A 33 5.82 -1.67 4.21
C VAL A 33 6.87 -2.24 5.15
N GLY A 34 6.42 -3.02 6.12
CA GLY A 34 7.26 -3.85 6.98
C GLY A 34 7.26 -5.31 6.51
N THR A 35 7.80 -6.19 7.35
CA THR A 35 7.88 -7.63 7.07
C THR A 35 6.53 -8.35 7.18
N GLY A 36 5.58 -7.86 7.98
CA GLY A 36 4.26 -8.49 8.17
C GLY A 36 3.09 -7.51 8.19
N HIS A 37 3.34 -6.23 7.90
CA HIS A 37 2.32 -5.21 7.90
C HIS A 37 2.60 -4.13 6.86
N ILE A 38 1.55 -3.35 6.58
CA ILE A 38 1.65 -2.09 5.85
C ILE A 38 0.94 -0.98 6.59
N VAL A 39 1.36 0.25 6.33
CA VAL A 39 0.67 1.47 6.77
C VAL A 39 0.53 2.42 5.61
N VAL A 40 -0.71 2.71 5.23
CA VAL A 40 -1.06 3.63 4.15
C VAL A 40 -1.42 4.97 4.77
N PHE A 41 -0.88 6.06 4.24
CA PHE A 41 -1.14 7.41 4.71
C PHE A 41 -1.75 8.25 3.60
N ASP A 42 -2.74 9.06 3.98
CA ASP A 42 -3.35 10.05 3.11
C ASP A 42 -2.68 11.44 3.26
N ILE A 43 -3.16 12.44 2.52
CA ILE A 43 -2.61 13.81 2.59
C ILE A 43 -2.95 14.54 3.90
N ASN A 44 -4.06 14.18 4.54
CA ASN A 44 -4.52 14.76 5.80
C ASN A 44 -3.80 14.16 7.01
N GLY A 45 -3.07 13.06 6.80
CA GLY A 45 -2.36 12.32 7.83
C GLY A 45 -3.18 11.20 8.46
N ASP A 46 -4.35 10.89 7.90
CA ASP A 46 -5.10 9.69 8.29
C ASP A 46 -4.35 8.45 7.81
N SER A 47 -4.42 7.38 8.60
CA SER A 47 -3.66 6.16 8.38
C SER A 47 -4.53 4.90 8.38
N LEU A 48 -4.18 3.97 7.50
CA LEU A 48 -4.73 2.62 7.44
C LEU A 48 -3.59 1.61 7.62
N ARG A 49 -3.57 0.91 8.74
CA ARG A 49 -2.65 -0.18 9.04
C ARG A 49 -3.32 -1.52 8.74
N ILE A 50 -2.64 -2.37 7.98
CA ILE A 50 -3.10 -3.72 7.66
C ILE A 50 -2.00 -4.71 8.03
N GLU A 51 -2.31 -5.62 8.96
CA GLU A 51 -1.47 -6.75 9.32
C GLU A 51 -1.77 -7.96 8.42
N GLY A 52 -0.78 -8.82 8.21
CA GLY A 52 -0.92 -10.03 7.39
C GLY A 52 -0.48 -9.85 5.94
N ILE A 53 0.24 -8.76 5.63
CA ILE A 53 0.94 -8.55 4.36
C ILE A 53 2.22 -7.76 4.58
N GLY A 54 3.32 -8.19 3.98
CA GLY A 54 4.61 -7.51 4.04
C GLY A 54 5.41 -7.63 2.76
N THR A 55 6.72 -7.35 2.85
CA THR A 55 7.63 -7.37 1.68
C THR A 55 7.77 -8.75 1.05
N GLU A 56 7.67 -9.83 1.82
CA GLU A 56 7.86 -11.20 1.31
C GLU A 56 6.68 -11.71 0.47
N ASP A 57 5.51 -11.07 0.62
CA ASP A 57 4.29 -11.49 -0.07
C ASP A 57 4.25 -11.01 -1.52
N ALA A 58 3.78 -11.86 -2.43
CA ALA A 58 3.65 -11.51 -3.85
C ALA A 58 2.62 -10.38 -4.07
N GLU A 59 1.57 -10.35 -3.24
CA GLU A 59 0.46 -9.42 -3.27
C GLU A 59 0.87 -7.97 -3.00
N ILE A 60 2.07 -7.73 -2.45
CA ILE A 60 2.55 -6.37 -2.18
C ILE A 60 2.67 -5.55 -3.48
N LYS A 61 3.03 -6.20 -4.59
CA LYS A 61 3.13 -5.56 -5.92
C LYS A 61 1.77 -5.05 -6.39
N ASP A 62 0.74 -5.86 -6.21
CA ASP A 62 -0.64 -5.51 -6.57
C ASP A 62 -1.16 -4.40 -5.67
N LEU A 63 -0.84 -4.44 -4.38
CA LEU A 63 -1.22 -3.40 -3.43
C LEU A 63 -0.58 -2.05 -3.80
N LEU A 64 0.74 -2.01 -3.98
CA LEU A 64 1.48 -0.81 -4.35
C LEU A 64 1.00 -0.25 -5.70
N LYS A 65 0.76 -1.13 -6.68
CA LYS A 65 0.19 -0.75 -7.98
C LYS A 65 -1.19 -0.14 -7.85
N LEU A 66 -2.09 -0.78 -7.09
CA LEU A 66 -3.45 -0.28 -6.85
C LEU A 66 -3.46 1.06 -6.12
N ALA A 67 -2.47 1.30 -5.27
CA ALA A 67 -2.32 2.55 -4.54
C ALA A 67 -1.66 3.66 -5.37
N GLY A 68 -1.14 3.36 -6.58
CA GLY A 68 -0.38 4.33 -7.39
C GLY A 68 1.00 4.67 -6.80
N ALA A 69 1.57 3.75 -6.02
CA ALA A 69 2.91 3.91 -5.44
C ALA A 69 3.99 3.59 -6.48
N SER A 70 5.05 4.40 -6.49
CA SER A 70 6.25 4.10 -7.26
C SER A 70 7.11 3.09 -6.50
N TYR A 71 7.44 1.98 -7.15
CA TYR A 71 8.30 0.93 -6.58
C TYR A 71 9.14 0.27 -7.67
N ASP A 72 10.26 -0.32 -7.27
CA ASP A 72 11.08 -1.17 -8.12
C ASP A 72 10.65 -2.64 -7.94
N PRO A 73 10.18 -3.34 -9.00
CA PRO A 73 9.66 -4.70 -8.90
C PRO A 73 10.71 -5.75 -8.55
N VAL A 74 12.00 -5.43 -8.69
CA VAL A 74 13.11 -6.31 -8.32
C VAL A 74 13.37 -6.23 -6.82
N THR A 75 13.43 -5.02 -6.27
CA THR A 75 13.83 -4.79 -4.88
C THR A 75 12.65 -4.76 -3.90
N VAL A 76 11.40 -4.73 -4.37
CA VAL A 76 10.20 -4.66 -3.51
C VAL A 76 10.07 -5.82 -2.52
N HIS A 77 10.66 -6.98 -2.82
CA HIS A 77 10.64 -8.15 -1.94
C HIS A 77 11.82 -8.23 -0.98
N GLU A 78 12.76 -7.31 -1.08
CA GLU A 78 13.87 -7.26 -0.14
C GLU A 78 13.33 -6.75 1.21
N PRO A 79 13.45 -7.55 2.28
CA PRO A 79 12.99 -7.12 3.58
C PRO A 79 13.78 -5.87 4.02
N PRO A 80 13.11 -4.88 4.65
CA PRO A 80 13.82 -3.81 5.32
C PRO A 80 14.64 -4.38 6.49
N PRO A 81 15.65 -3.64 6.99
CA PRO A 81 16.33 -3.99 8.24
C PRO A 81 15.32 -4.24 9.37
N GLU A 82 15.70 -5.08 10.34
CA GLU A 82 14.80 -5.49 11.42
C GLU A 82 14.23 -4.28 12.18
N GLY A 83 12.91 -4.19 12.25
CA GLY A 83 12.19 -3.08 12.89
C GLY A 83 12.03 -1.82 12.03
N GLU A 84 12.54 -1.81 10.80
CA GLU A 84 12.35 -0.71 9.86
C GLU A 84 11.19 -0.97 8.87
N GLU A 85 10.67 0.12 8.30
CA GLU A 85 9.64 0.10 7.27
C GLU A 85 10.18 0.77 6.01
N ARG A 86 9.94 0.16 4.85
CA ARG A 86 10.28 0.77 3.57
C ARG A 86 9.16 1.71 3.13
N GLU A 87 9.48 2.97 2.89
CA GLU A 87 8.52 3.98 2.46
C GLU A 87 8.45 4.08 0.93
N TYR A 88 7.24 3.97 0.40
CA TYR A 88 6.91 4.17 -1.01
C TYR A 88 6.05 5.41 -1.18
N LYS A 89 6.46 6.29 -2.09
CA LYS A 89 5.70 7.50 -2.40
C LYS A 89 4.59 7.19 -3.38
N VAL A 90 3.38 7.65 -3.06
CA VAL A 90 2.26 7.66 -4.02
C VAL A 90 2.45 8.90 -4.89
N VAL A 91 2.87 8.68 -6.14
CA VAL A 91 3.27 9.77 -7.04
C VAL A 91 2.12 10.28 -7.90
N ARG A 92 1.12 9.43 -8.18
CA ARG A 92 -0.22 9.80 -8.69
C ARG A 92 -1.00 8.52 -8.92
N ALA A 93 -2.23 8.44 -8.42
CA ALA A 93 -3.26 7.64 -9.07
C ALA A 93 -3.60 8.35 -10.40
N ASP A 94 -3.02 7.89 -11.51
CA ASP A 94 -3.25 8.30 -12.91
C ASP A 94 -3.00 9.78 -13.31
N PRO A 95 -2.04 10.09 -14.22
CA PRO A 95 -2.11 11.29 -15.03
C PRO A 95 -2.86 10.96 -16.33
N TRP A 96 -4.19 10.95 -16.33
CA TRP A 96 -5.03 11.22 -17.52
C TRP A 96 -4.42 10.77 -18.87
N GLY A 97 -4.43 9.47 -19.20
CA GLY A 97 -3.80 9.04 -20.45
C GLY A 97 -3.92 7.57 -20.87
N HIS A 98 -4.80 6.78 -20.27
CA HIS A 98 -5.04 5.39 -20.72
C HIS A 98 -6.48 5.12 -21.18
N ASP A 99 -7.25 6.18 -21.44
CA ASP A 99 -8.58 6.07 -22.05
C ASP A 99 -8.65 7.03 -23.26
N ARG A 100 -8.25 6.50 -24.43
CA ARG A 100 -8.67 6.85 -25.81
C ARG A 100 -7.77 6.18 -26.85
N ILE A 101 -8.00 4.87 -27.07
CA ILE A 101 -7.91 4.29 -28.42
C ILE A 101 -9.25 3.59 -28.65
N LEU A 102 -10.15 4.30 -29.33
CA LEU A 102 -11.28 3.76 -30.10
C LEU A 102 -10.91 3.93 -31.57
#